data_AF-A0A7J9Q2C2-F1
#
_entry.id   AF-A0A7J9Q2C2-F1
#
_cell.length_a   1.000
_cell.length_b   1.000
_cell.length_c   1.000
_cell.angle_alpha   90.00
_cell.angle_beta   90.00
_cell.angle_gamma   90.00
#
_symmetry.space_group_name_H-M   'P 1'
#
loop_
_entity.id
_entity.type
_entity.pdbx_description
1 polymer ?
#
loop_
_entity_poly.entity_id
_entity_poly.type
_entity_poly.pdbx_seq_one_letter_code
_entity_poly.pdbx_strand_id
1 'polypeptide(L)'
;MIEIKIELSEEDLSTLNTLKSERGKSASIGKRAEEILKIYFRKEKPGCTFEKTRDGSDLKIIHNSVSFEIEIKGTEDKNIAWNKLKVSSQKSHDCLIEGLPIYRVTDVFSKRPILYILKYGIDFDLKKEPRWSIKSIKS
;
A
#
# COMPACT_ATOMS: atom_id res chain seq x y z
N MET A 1 12.94 9.17 -4.76
CA MET A 1 12.07 7.98 -4.91
C MET A 1 12.96 6.75 -4.91
N ILE A 2 12.62 5.72 -4.13
CA ILE A 2 13.34 4.43 -4.15
C ILE A 2 12.48 3.41 -4.91
N GLU A 3 13.09 2.70 -5.86
CA GLU A 3 12.47 1.63 -6.63
C GLU A 3 13.08 0.28 -6.24
N ILE A 4 12.23 -0.72 -5.98
CA ILE A 4 12.63 -2.06 -5.56
C ILE A 4 11.88 -3.07 -6.42
N LYS A 5 12.63 -3.94 -7.10
CA LYS A 5 12.07 -5.05 -7.87
C LYS A 5 11.85 -6.24 -6.93
N ILE A 6 10.61 -6.68 -6.81
CA ILE A 6 10.26 -7.86 -6.02
C ILE A 6 10.19 -9.06 -6.96
N GLU A 7 10.82 -10.17 -6.58
CA GLU A 7 10.65 -11.45 -7.27
C GLU A 7 9.88 -12.42 -6.37
N LEU A 8 8.66 -12.76 -6.80
CA LEU A 8 7.79 -13.71 -6.13
C LEU A 8 8.13 -15.13 -6.58
N SER A 9 8.21 -16.06 -5.62
CA SER A 9 8.29 -17.48 -5.94
C SER A 9 6.94 -17.98 -6.51
N GLU A 10 6.94 -19.17 -7.10
CA GLU A 10 5.69 -19.81 -7.52
C GLU A 10 4.77 -20.08 -6.32
N GLU A 11 5.35 -20.38 -5.16
CA GLU A 11 4.60 -20.57 -3.91
C GLU A 11 3.97 -19.26 -3.44
N ASP A 12 4.73 -18.16 -3.44
CA ASP A 12 4.22 -16.81 -3.12
C ASP A 12 3.02 -16.45 -4.01
N LEU A 13 3.16 -16.70 -5.33
CA LEU A 13 2.10 -16.45 -6.30
C LEU A 13 0.88 -17.33 -6.04
N SER A 14 1.08 -18.62 -5.76
CA SER A 14 -0.01 -19.55 -5.44
C SER A 14 -0.79 -19.06 -4.22
N THR A 15 -0.10 -18.73 -3.13
CA THR A 15 -0.72 -18.18 -1.91
C THR A 15 -1.48 -16.89 -2.20
N LEU A 16 -0.88 -15.93 -2.91
CA LEU A 16 -1.55 -14.68 -3.28
C LEU A 16 -2.81 -14.92 -4.13
N ASN A 17 -2.81 -15.93 -5.00
CA ASN A 17 -3.95 -16.27 -5.83
C ASN A 17 -5.10 -16.92 -5.04
N THR A 18 -4.81 -17.59 -3.91
CA THR A 18 -5.86 -18.12 -3.02
C THR A 18 -6.67 -17.04 -2.30
N LEU A 19 -6.16 -15.81 -2.20
CA LEU A 19 -6.83 -14.69 -1.52
C LEU A 19 -8.15 -14.24 -2.20
N LYS A 20 -8.59 -14.91 -3.28
CA LYS A 20 -9.78 -14.58 -4.09
C LYS A 20 -9.88 -13.08 -4.39
N SER A 21 -8.73 -12.45 -4.66
CA SER A 21 -8.69 -11.06 -5.06
C SER A 21 -9.27 -10.95 -6.47
N GLU A 22 -10.57 -10.66 -6.57
CA GLU A 22 -11.18 -10.29 -7.85
C GLU A 22 -10.40 -9.12 -8.44
N ARG A 23 -9.89 -9.31 -9.66
CA ARG A 23 -9.21 -8.25 -10.42
C ARG A 23 -10.13 -7.04 -10.59
N GLY A 24 -9.56 -5.85 -10.67
CA GLY A 24 -10.29 -4.59 -10.86
C GLY A 24 -10.99 -4.01 -9.62
N LYS A 25 -11.17 -4.77 -8.52
CA LYS A 25 -11.70 -4.21 -7.26
C LYS A 25 -10.59 -3.56 -6.44
N SER A 26 -10.73 -2.27 -6.14
CA SER A 26 -9.72 -1.49 -5.38
C SER A 26 -9.37 -2.10 -4.03
N ALA A 27 -10.36 -2.63 -3.30
CA ALA A 27 -10.13 -3.33 -2.03
C ALA A 27 -9.28 -4.61 -2.21
N SER A 28 -9.55 -5.39 -3.25
CA SER A 28 -8.78 -6.60 -3.60
C SER A 28 -7.34 -6.26 -3.97
N ILE A 29 -7.15 -5.22 -4.78
CA ILE A 29 -5.83 -4.71 -5.18
C ILE A 29 -5.03 -4.24 -3.96
N GLY A 30 -5.66 -3.49 -3.05
CA GLY A 30 -5.04 -3.03 -1.81
C GLY A 30 -4.59 -4.19 -0.91
N LYS A 31 -5.49 -5.17 -0.68
CA LYS A 31 -5.16 -6.36 0.11
C LYS A 31 -4.02 -7.17 -0.50
N ARG A 32 -4.00 -7.33 -1.82
CA ARG A 32 -2.91 -8.05 -2.51
C ARG A 32 -1.57 -7.32 -2.38
N ALA A 33 -1.56 -5.99 -2.53
CA ALA A 33 -0.36 -5.17 -2.34
C ALA A 33 0.19 -5.29 -0.91
N GLU A 34 -0.70 -5.30 0.10
CA GLU A 34 -0.30 -5.54 1.49
C GLU A 34 0.37 -6.89 1.68
N GLU A 35 -0.18 -7.97 1.12
CA GLU A 35 0.44 -9.29 1.24
C GLU A 35 1.78 -9.39 0.49
N ILE A 36 1.93 -8.75 -0.68
CA ILE A 36 3.22 -8.65 -1.37
C ILE A 36 4.25 -7.94 -0.49
N LEU A 37 3.86 -6.85 0.20
CA LEU A 37 4.74 -6.16 1.13
C LEU A 37 5.14 -7.03 2.32
N LYS A 38 4.20 -7.81 2.87
CA LYS A 38 4.51 -8.76 3.95
C LYS A 38 5.51 -9.82 3.49
N ILE A 39 5.36 -10.35 2.27
CA ILE A 39 6.32 -11.30 1.68
C ILE A 39 7.70 -10.65 1.54
N TYR A 40 7.77 -9.44 0.97
CA TYR A 40 9.00 -8.66 0.86
C TYR A 40 9.68 -8.46 2.22
N PHE A 41 8.95 -7.97 3.23
CA PHE A 41 9.53 -7.72 4.55
C PHE A 41 9.95 -9.00 5.28
N ARG A 42 9.25 -10.12 5.12
CA ARG A 42 9.68 -11.40 5.71
C ARG A 42 11.00 -11.91 5.12
N LYS A 43 11.25 -11.65 3.82
CA LYS A 43 12.51 -11.98 3.15
C LYS A 43 13.65 -11.07 3.62
N GLU A 44 13.41 -9.76 3.64
CA GLU A 44 14.42 -8.76 4.01
C GLU A 44 14.71 -8.67 5.52
N LYS A 45 13.70 -8.97 6.35
CA LYS A 45 13.75 -8.86 7.81
C LYS A 45 13.12 -10.12 8.45
N PRO A 46 13.84 -11.26 8.41
CA PRO A 46 13.33 -12.50 9.00
C PRO A 46 12.90 -12.31 10.46
N GLY A 47 11.71 -12.80 10.80
CA GLY A 47 11.12 -12.64 12.13
C GLY A 47 10.35 -11.33 12.35
N CYS A 48 10.16 -10.49 11.33
CA CYS A 48 9.29 -9.33 11.44
C CYS A 48 7.82 -9.73 11.68
N THR A 49 7.11 -8.93 12.46
CA THR A 49 5.66 -9.06 12.67
C THR A 49 4.93 -7.84 12.13
N PHE A 50 3.61 -7.99 11.92
CA PHE A 50 2.77 -7.00 11.27
C PHE A 50 1.53 -6.74 12.11
N GLU A 51 1.22 -5.46 12.32
CA GLU A 51 0.03 -5.02 13.04
C GLU A 51 -0.80 -4.08 12.17
N LYS A 52 -2.13 -4.22 12.27
CA LYS A 52 -3.06 -3.26 11.68
C LYS A 52 -3.15 -2.03 12.56
N THR A 53 -2.96 -0.88 11.94
CA THR A 53 -3.09 0.43 12.56
C THR A 53 -4.53 0.92 12.44
N ARG A 54 -4.97 1.75 13.38
CA ARG A 54 -6.30 2.37 13.37
C ARG A 54 -6.27 3.81 12.85
N ASP A 55 -5.08 4.33 12.61
CA ASP A 55 -4.77 5.75 12.73
C ASP A 55 -4.06 6.33 11.51
N GLY A 56 -4.69 6.26 10.34
CA GLY A 56 -4.24 6.99 9.14
C GLY A 56 -3.15 6.30 8.32
N SER A 57 -2.40 5.36 8.91
CA SER A 57 -1.51 4.40 8.24
C SER A 57 -2.21 3.06 8.00
N ASP A 58 -1.67 2.20 7.12
CA ASP A 58 -2.26 0.91 6.75
C ASP A 58 -1.63 -0.30 7.48
N LEU A 59 -0.34 -0.20 7.82
CA LEU A 59 0.43 -1.31 8.38
C LEU A 59 1.59 -0.80 9.25
N LYS A 60 1.75 -1.41 10.43
CA LYS A 60 2.95 -1.28 11.27
C LYS A 60 3.80 -2.52 11.15
N ILE A 61 5.10 -2.34 10.90
CA ILE A 61 6.09 -3.41 10.81
C ILE A 61 6.99 -3.35 12.03
N ILE A 62 7.15 -4.48 12.72
CA ILE A 62 7.97 -4.59 13.93
C ILE A 62 9.09 -5.60 13.68
N HIS A 63 10.33 -5.21 13.95
CA HIS A 63 11.50 -6.09 13.83
C HIS A 63 12.58 -5.65 14.82
N ASN A 64 13.07 -6.58 15.66
CA ASN A 64 14.08 -6.32 16.69
C ASN A 64 13.74 -5.10 17.59
N SER A 65 12.50 -5.04 18.09
CA SER A 65 11.99 -3.94 18.93
C SER A 65 11.93 -2.56 18.26
N VAL A 66 12.30 -2.45 16.99
CA VAL A 66 12.10 -1.25 16.17
C VAL A 66 10.80 -1.41 15.40
N SER A 67 9.96 -0.38 15.42
CA SER A 67 8.73 -0.35 14.64
C SER A 67 8.63 0.89 13.78
N PHE A 68 8.02 0.75 12.61
CA PHE A 68 7.68 1.86 11.73
C PHE A 68 6.37 1.58 11.03
N GLU A 69 5.67 2.65 10.66
CA GLU A 69 4.38 2.60 9.99
C GLU A 69 4.50 3.00 8.53
N ILE A 70 3.61 2.47 7.70
CA ILE A 70 3.55 2.76 6.27
C ILE A 70 2.11 2.91 5.79
N GLU A 71 1.94 3.71 4.74
CA GLU A 71 0.72 3.76 3.93
C GLU A 71 0.90 2.84 2.70
N ILE A 72 -0.09 1.99 2.38
CA ILE A 72 0.00 1.01 1.30
C ILE A 72 -0.91 1.40 0.15
N LYS A 73 -0.36 1.42 -1.07
CA LYS A 73 -1.16 1.69 -2.28
C LYS A 73 -0.85 0.68 -3.36
N GLY A 74 -1.81 -0.16 -3.73
CA GLY A 74 -1.68 -1.13 -4.83
C GLY A 74 -2.23 -0.63 -6.18
N THR A 75 -1.67 -1.08 -7.30
CA THR A 75 -2.28 -0.96 -8.63
C THR A 75 -1.95 -2.13 -9.54
N GLU A 76 -2.87 -2.41 -10.48
CA GLU A 76 -2.64 -3.33 -11.60
C GLU A 76 -1.78 -2.71 -12.70
N ASP A 77 -1.68 -1.38 -12.74
CA ASP A 77 -0.84 -0.70 -13.72
C ASP A 77 0.64 -1.05 -13.49
N LYS A 78 1.41 -1.13 -14.57
CA LYS A 78 2.86 -1.36 -14.50
C LYS A 78 3.64 -0.20 -13.85
N ASN A 79 3.10 1.01 -14.00
CA ASN A 79 3.68 2.25 -13.49
C ASN A 79 2.89 2.74 -12.26
N ILE A 80 3.42 3.76 -11.57
CA ILE A 80 2.84 4.30 -10.32
C ILE A 80 1.37 4.71 -10.47
N ALA A 81 0.96 5.18 -11.65
CA ALA A 81 -0.40 5.67 -11.93
C ALA A 81 -0.87 6.73 -10.93
N TRP A 82 -0.12 7.85 -10.86
CA TRP A 82 -0.30 8.95 -9.90
C TRP A 82 -1.73 9.45 -9.78
N ASN A 83 -2.44 9.57 -10.90
CA ASN A 83 -3.83 10.02 -10.96
C ASN A 83 -4.83 9.09 -10.22
N LYS A 84 -4.46 7.83 -9.95
CA LYS A 84 -5.26 6.86 -9.20
C LYS A 84 -4.94 6.84 -7.71
N LEU A 85 -3.87 7.53 -7.27
CA LEU A 85 -3.54 7.63 -5.85
C LEU A 85 -4.44 8.67 -5.19
N LYS A 86 -5.18 8.23 -4.17
CA LYS A 86 -6.10 9.08 -3.41
C LYS A 86 -5.88 8.84 -1.92
N VAL A 87 -5.84 9.94 -1.17
CA VAL A 87 -5.80 9.93 0.30
C VAL A 87 -7.23 10.08 0.80
N SER A 88 -7.73 9.13 1.59
CA SER A 88 -9.16 9.02 1.84
C SER A 88 -9.66 9.79 3.06
N SER A 89 -8.77 10.10 4.00
CA SER A 89 -9.11 10.75 5.27
C SER A 89 -8.15 11.90 5.57
N GLN A 90 -8.60 12.86 6.37
CA GLN A 90 -7.74 13.94 6.86
C GLN A 90 -6.57 13.38 7.68
N LYS A 91 -6.82 12.34 8.48
CA LYS A 91 -5.78 11.69 9.29
C LYS A 91 -4.66 11.09 8.44
N SER A 92 -4.99 10.36 7.38
CA SER A 92 -3.98 9.83 6.44
C SER A 92 -3.21 10.97 5.77
N HIS A 93 -3.88 12.07 5.41
CA HIS A 93 -3.22 13.24 4.86
C HIS A 93 -2.19 13.82 5.83
N ASP A 94 -2.58 14.01 7.09
CA ASP A 94 -1.72 14.60 8.12
C ASP A 94 -0.49 13.71 8.38
N CYS A 95 -0.68 12.39 8.49
CA CYS A 95 0.44 11.45 8.65
C CYS A 95 1.44 11.51 7.48
N LEU A 96 0.97 11.67 6.24
CA LEU A 96 1.86 11.79 5.08
C LEU A 96 2.69 13.07 5.13
N ILE A 97 2.10 14.19 5.55
CA ILE A 97 2.80 15.46 5.72
C ILE A 97 3.84 15.37 6.85
N GLU A 98 3.52 14.64 7.92
CA GLU A 98 4.43 14.38 9.04
C GLU A 98 5.55 13.38 8.70
N GLY A 99 5.55 12.81 7.50
CA GLY A 99 6.65 11.98 6.98
C GLY A 99 6.35 10.49 6.85
N LEU A 100 5.10 10.06 7.04
CA LEU A 100 4.69 8.68 6.75
C LEU A 100 4.95 8.36 5.27
N PRO A 101 5.75 7.32 4.95
CA PRO A 101 6.03 6.95 3.56
C PRO A 101 4.87 6.18 2.93
N ILE A 102 4.66 6.39 1.63
CA ILE A 102 3.80 5.53 0.81
C ILE A 102 4.62 4.40 0.21
N TYR A 103 4.18 3.17 0.43
CA TYR A 103 4.67 1.96 -0.21
C TYR A 103 3.72 1.60 -1.36
N ARG A 104 4.09 2.04 -2.56
CA ARG A 104 3.30 1.85 -3.78
C ARG A 104 3.74 0.59 -4.51
N VAL A 105 2.88 -0.42 -4.53
CA VAL A 105 3.13 -1.67 -5.28
C VAL A 105 2.43 -1.57 -6.65
N THR A 106 3.19 -1.70 -7.73
CA THR A 106 2.68 -1.74 -9.11
C THR A 106 2.73 -3.16 -9.66
N ASP A 107 1.92 -3.41 -10.69
CA ASP A 107 1.78 -4.71 -11.35
C ASP A 107 1.49 -5.84 -10.33
N VAL A 108 0.56 -5.61 -9.39
CA VAL A 108 0.33 -6.50 -8.22
C VAL A 108 -0.04 -7.96 -8.58
N PHE A 109 -0.43 -8.24 -9.84
CA PHE A 109 -0.77 -9.59 -10.31
C PHE A 109 0.38 -10.27 -11.08
N SER A 110 1.51 -9.60 -11.22
CA SER A 110 2.71 -10.14 -11.86
C SER A 110 3.59 -10.92 -10.88
N LYS A 111 4.44 -11.78 -11.43
CA LYS A 111 5.53 -12.44 -10.69
C LYS A 111 6.61 -11.44 -10.25
N ARG A 112 6.69 -10.31 -10.94
CA ARG A 112 7.71 -9.27 -10.73
C ARG A 112 7.08 -7.90 -10.49
N PRO A 113 6.33 -7.72 -9.38
CA PRO A 113 5.81 -6.41 -9.03
C PRO A 113 6.95 -5.47 -8.66
N ILE A 114 6.70 -4.16 -8.80
CA ILE A 114 7.65 -3.12 -8.41
C ILE A 114 7.11 -2.39 -7.19
N LEU A 115 7.95 -2.24 -6.17
CA LEU A 115 7.67 -1.43 -5.00
C LEU A 115 8.39 -0.09 -5.13
N TYR A 116 7.62 0.99 -5.02
CA TYR A 116 8.14 2.34 -4.87
C TYR A 116 7.93 2.82 -3.43
N ILE A 117 8.98 3.40 -2.84
CA ILE A 117 8.88 4.12 -1.56
C ILE A 117 8.87 5.61 -1.88
N LEU A 118 7.75 6.26 -1.56
CA LEU A 118 7.47 7.65 -1.89
C LEU A 118 7.36 8.49 -0.62
N LYS A 119 7.97 9.67 -0.63
CA LYS A 119 7.91 10.63 0.49
C LYS A 119 7.28 11.95 0.06
N TYR A 120 6.40 12.48 0.91
CA TYR A 120 5.78 13.79 0.71
C TYR A 120 6.83 14.90 0.68
N GLY A 121 6.63 15.90 -0.19
CA GLY A 121 7.56 17.03 -0.36
C GLY A 121 8.88 16.69 -1.06
N ILE A 122 9.11 15.41 -1.40
CA ILE A 122 10.28 14.93 -2.14
C ILE A 122 9.85 14.29 -3.46
N ASP A 123 8.97 13.29 -3.39
CA ASP A 123 8.56 12.48 -4.54
C ASP A 123 7.18 12.85 -5.09
N PHE A 124 6.34 13.43 -4.24
CA PHE A 124 4.99 13.85 -4.61
C PHE A 124 4.51 15.01 -3.74
N ASP A 125 3.51 15.71 -4.26
CA ASP A 125 2.74 16.72 -3.53
C ASP A 125 1.27 16.29 -3.44
N LEU A 126 0.55 16.85 -2.46
CA LEU A 126 -0.86 16.56 -2.21
C LEU A 126 -1.71 17.74 -2.66
N LYS A 127 -2.59 17.48 -3.63
CA LYS A 127 -3.59 18.44 -4.06
C LYS A 127 -4.94 18.12 -3.42
N LYS A 128 -5.54 19.11 -2.76
CA LYS A 128 -6.91 18.99 -2.22
C LYS A 128 -7.90 18.80 -3.37
N GLU A 129 -8.79 17.82 -3.23
CA GLU A 129 -9.87 17.55 -4.18
C GLU A 129 -11.23 17.55 -3.45
N PRO A 130 -12.27 18.18 -4.02
CA PRO A 130 -13.61 18.12 -3.46
C PRO A 130 -14.18 16.69 -3.59
N ARG A 131 -14.79 16.19 -2.52
CA ARG A 131 -15.56 14.94 -2.55
C ARG A 131 -16.99 15.19 -2.13
N TRP A 132 -17.91 14.71 -2.94
CA TRP A 132 -19.32 14.70 -2.61
C TRP A 132 -19.61 13.53 -1.68
N SER A 133 -20.34 13.78 -0.60
CA SER A 133 -20.90 12.74 0.25
C SER A 133 -22.34 12.44 -0.16
N ILE A 134 -22.74 11.17 -0.07
CA ILE A 134 -24.12 10.75 -0.34
C ILE A 134 -24.91 10.87 0.96
N LYS A 135 -26.04 11.57 0.92
CA LYS A 135 -26.99 11.66 2.03
C LYS A 135 -28.28 10.95 1.65
N SER A 136 -28.79 10.09 2.53
CA SER A 136 -30.13 9.53 2.38
C SER A 136 -31.18 10.65 2.40
N ILE A 137 -32.14 10.60 1.47
CA ILE A 137 -33.29 11.51 1.46
C ILE A 137 -34.39 11.02 2.43
N LYS A 138 -34.34 9.75 2.86
CA LYS A 138 -35.33 9.15 3.76
C LYS A 138 -34.69 8.75 5.08
N SER A 139 -35.20 9.31 6.17
CA SER A 139 -34.98 8.89 7.57
C SER A 139 -35.91 7.75 7.93
#